data_AF-A0A932JSC9-F1
#
_entry.id   AF-A0A932JSC9-F1
#
_cell.length_a   1.000
_cell.length_b   1.000
_cell.length_c   1.000
_cell.angle_alpha   90.00
_cell.angle_beta   90.00
_cell.angle_gamma   90.00
#
_symmetry.space_group_name_H-M   'P 1'
#
loop_
_entity.id
_entity.type
_entity.pdbx_description
1 polymer ?
#
loop_
_entity_poly.entity_id
_entity_poly.type
_entity_poly.pdbx_seq_one_letter_code
_entity_poly.pdbx_strand_id
1 'polypeptide(L)'
;MTSALERQVGAVVGAPGYGKTVLTSQVIAGHRRVLILQPWTHKNEYKAQRVTSYAALFGFLMRHGHGPFTVTYTPHPAEVPYIYMLVWALQMDSLKRHGGTPDPILMVLEEATTYMVKATKNADGTWIYRKGVTPDEFTHLTERGRHLQVSIILTTQRPFNLPLDLRATLDWVMAFHLPLKHDRAWFQDFAPSVPGLGDELLPLPKLRFRKVTQGGIVTNGEIQF
;
A
#
# COMPACT_ATOMS: atom_id res chain seq x y z
N MET A 1 2.77 7.09 20.77
CA MET A 1 3.62 6.08 20.11
C MET A 1 3.46 6.30 18.62
N THR A 2 4.42 7.00 18.01
CA THR A 2 4.49 7.13 16.55
C THR A 2 4.73 5.74 15.97
N SER A 3 3.90 5.31 15.01
CA SER A 3 4.02 3.94 14.50
C SER A 3 5.34 3.81 13.74
N ALA A 4 6.04 2.67 13.85
CA ALA A 4 7.30 2.42 13.17
C ALA A 4 7.24 2.57 11.63
N LEU A 5 6.05 2.75 11.05
CA LEU A 5 5.77 2.87 9.63
C LEU A 5 5.49 4.31 9.16
N GLU A 6 5.56 5.30 10.05
CA GLU A 6 5.31 6.69 9.68
C GLU A 6 6.30 7.18 8.61
N ARG A 7 5.77 7.76 7.53
CA ARG A 7 6.52 8.29 6.38
C ARG A 7 7.32 7.22 5.63
N GLN A 8 6.97 5.95 5.81
CA GLN A 8 7.60 4.87 5.06
C GLN A 8 6.78 4.49 3.82
N VAL A 9 7.49 4.01 2.82
CA VAL A 9 6.96 3.41 1.60
C VAL A 9 7.33 1.94 1.64
N GLY A 10 6.34 1.08 1.81
CA GLY A 10 6.54 -0.35 1.92
C GLY A 10 5.85 -1.13 0.81
N ALA A 11 6.32 -2.36 0.58
CA ALA A 11 5.60 -3.30 -0.27
C ALA A 11 5.31 -4.62 0.45
N VAL A 12 4.10 -5.13 0.26
CA VAL A 12 3.65 -6.47 0.66
C VAL A 12 3.43 -7.29 -0.61
N VAL A 13 4.32 -8.23 -0.88
CA VAL A 13 4.38 -8.96 -2.14
C VAL A 13 4.08 -10.43 -1.94
N GLY A 14 3.49 -11.11 -2.93
CA GLY A 14 3.30 -12.56 -2.86
C GLY A 14 2.06 -13.10 -3.55
N ALA A 15 2.02 -14.41 -3.79
CA ALA A 15 0.92 -15.05 -4.51
C ALA A 15 -0.47 -14.84 -3.86
N PRO A 16 -1.57 -15.00 -4.62
CA PRO A 16 -2.94 -15.00 -4.07
C PRO A 16 -3.10 -15.99 -2.93
N GLY A 17 -3.89 -15.64 -1.90
CA GLY A 17 -4.22 -16.54 -0.78
C GLY A 17 -3.18 -16.63 0.34
N TYR A 18 -2.02 -15.99 0.22
CA TYR A 18 -0.95 -16.07 1.23
C TYR A 18 -1.01 -14.99 2.33
N GLY A 19 -2.18 -14.37 2.54
CA GLY A 19 -2.39 -13.51 3.72
C GLY A 19 -1.92 -12.04 3.61
N LYS A 20 -1.57 -11.54 2.41
CA LYS A 20 -1.24 -10.12 2.18
C LYS A 20 -2.28 -9.17 2.77
N THR A 21 -3.56 -9.36 2.40
CA THR A 21 -4.68 -8.56 2.91
C THR A 21 -4.80 -8.64 4.44
N VAL A 22 -4.52 -9.80 5.05
CA VAL A 22 -4.60 -9.98 6.51
C VAL A 22 -3.54 -9.13 7.21
N LEU A 23 -2.30 -9.18 6.72
CA LEU A 23 -1.23 -8.33 7.24
C LEU A 23 -1.56 -6.84 7.03
N THR A 24 -1.93 -6.44 5.82
CA THR A 24 -2.27 -5.05 5.52
C THR A 24 -3.43 -4.56 6.40
N SER A 25 -4.43 -5.40 6.67
CA SER A 25 -5.53 -5.08 7.60
C SER A 25 -5.05 -4.82 9.03
N GLN A 26 -4.05 -5.57 9.51
CA GLN A 26 -3.46 -5.33 10.83
C GLN A 26 -2.72 -4.00 10.88
N VAL A 27 -2.00 -3.65 9.81
CA VAL A 27 -1.34 -2.34 9.72
C VAL A 27 -2.36 -1.22 9.68
N ILE A 28 -3.43 -1.36 8.89
CA ILE A 28 -4.54 -0.40 8.80
C ILE A 28 -5.16 -0.15 10.18
N ALA A 29 -5.36 -1.19 10.99
CA ALA A 29 -5.97 -1.06 12.33
C ALA A 29 -5.18 -0.16 13.29
N GLY A 30 -3.87 0.01 13.06
CA GLY A 30 -3.01 0.92 13.81
C GLY A 30 -3.06 2.38 13.33
N HIS A 31 -3.77 2.70 12.25
CA HIS A 31 -3.77 4.02 11.62
C HIS A 31 -5.13 4.71 11.75
N ARG A 32 -5.09 6.01 12.07
CA ARG A 32 -6.29 6.82 12.27
C ARG A 32 -6.92 7.32 10.96
N ARG A 33 -6.10 7.54 9.94
CA ARG A 33 -6.49 8.09 8.63
C ARG A 33 -5.95 7.19 7.53
N VAL A 34 -6.85 6.48 6.85
CA VAL A 34 -6.49 5.43 5.89
C VAL A 34 -7.29 5.58 4.60
N LEU A 35 -6.57 5.68 3.49
CA LEU A 35 -7.13 5.65 2.14
C LEU A 35 -6.66 4.37 1.43
N ILE A 36 -7.61 3.52 1.06
CA ILE A 36 -7.35 2.25 0.39
C ILE A 36 -7.77 2.39 -1.07
N LEU A 37 -6.81 2.34 -1.97
CA LEU A 37 -7.03 2.27 -3.41
C LEU A 37 -7.12 0.80 -3.78
N GLN A 38 -8.32 0.36 -4.17
CA GLN A 38 -8.61 -1.04 -4.43
C GLN A 38 -9.14 -1.24 -5.85
N PRO A 39 -8.54 -2.12 -6.68
CA PRO A 39 -9.04 -2.41 -8.02
C PRO A 39 -10.47 -2.95 -8.01
N TRP A 40 -11.20 -2.72 -9.09
CA TRP A 40 -12.60 -3.15 -9.23
C TRP A 40 -12.78 -4.66 -9.06
N THR A 41 -11.77 -5.45 -9.41
CA THR A 41 -11.79 -6.91 -9.37
C THR A 41 -11.79 -7.49 -7.95
N HIS A 42 -11.51 -6.68 -6.92
CA HIS A 42 -11.45 -7.16 -5.55
C HIS A 42 -12.74 -6.84 -4.77
N LYS A 43 -13.15 -7.80 -3.93
CA LYS A 43 -14.20 -7.59 -2.92
C LYS A 43 -13.66 -6.62 -1.87
N ASN A 44 -14.55 -5.87 -1.21
CA ASN A 44 -14.15 -4.97 -0.13
C ASN A 44 -13.70 -5.78 1.11
N GLU A 45 -12.43 -6.19 1.13
CA GLU A 45 -11.86 -7.08 2.14
C GLU A 45 -11.54 -6.35 3.46
N TYR A 46 -11.37 -5.03 3.40
CA TYR A 46 -10.92 -4.21 4.53
C TYR A 46 -12.04 -3.73 5.45
N LYS A 47 -13.29 -4.10 5.19
CA LYS A 47 -14.48 -3.64 5.94
C LYS A 47 -14.58 -2.11 6.07
N ALA A 48 -13.93 -1.37 5.17
CA ALA A 48 -13.93 0.09 5.15
C ALA A 48 -15.13 0.62 4.35
N GLN A 49 -15.50 1.87 4.58
CA GLN A 49 -16.54 2.52 3.77
C GLN A 49 -16.07 2.60 2.31
N ARG A 50 -16.86 2.11 1.36
CA ARG A 50 -16.53 2.16 -0.07
C ARG A 50 -17.18 3.37 -0.73
N VAL A 51 -16.39 4.12 -1.48
CA VAL A 51 -16.84 5.18 -2.39
C VAL A 51 -16.47 4.79 -3.82
N THR A 52 -17.31 5.13 -4.80
CA THR A 52 -17.23 4.59 -6.17
C THR A 52 -16.95 5.64 -7.24
N SER A 53 -16.87 6.91 -6.87
CA SER A 53 -16.50 8.00 -7.80
C SER A 53 -15.52 8.96 -7.15
N TYR A 54 -14.70 9.62 -7.97
CA TYR A 54 -13.76 10.63 -7.50
C TYR A 54 -14.46 11.77 -6.74
N ALA A 55 -15.63 12.22 -7.22
CA ALA A 55 -16.42 13.24 -6.54
C ALA A 55 -16.92 12.77 -5.16
N ALA A 56 -17.33 11.50 -5.03
CA ALA A 56 -17.73 10.93 -3.75
C ALA A 56 -16.54 10.79 -2.79
N LEU A 57 -15.36 10.41 -3.29
CA LEU A 57 -14.12 10.39 -2.51
C LEU A 57 -13.75 11.80 -2.03
N PHE A 58 -13.77 12.79 -2.92
CA PHE A 58 -13.51 14.17 -2.58
C PHE A 58 -14.45 14.67 -1.48
N GLY A 59 -15.76 14.51 -1.67
CA GLY A 59 -16.74 14.90 -0.66
C GLY A 59 -16.58 14.14 0.66
N PHE A 60 -16.20 12.86 0.61
CA PHE A 60 -15.91 12.08 1.80
C PHE A 60 -14.71 12.65 2.57
N LEU A 61 -13.58 12.88 1.90
CA LEU A 61 -12.36 13.39 2.51
C LEU A 61 -12.56 14.81 3.06
N MET A 62 -13.30 15.67 2.36
CA MET A 62 -13.60 17.03 2.84
C MET A 62 -14.48 17.03 4.10
N ARG A 63 -15.44 16.10 4.23
CA ARG A 63 -16.27 15.99 5.44
C ARG A 63 -15.49 15.49 6.65
N HIS A 64 -14.55 14.58 6.43
CA HIS A 64 -13.73 14.06 7.54
C HIS A 64 -12.60 15.03 7.88
N GLY A 65 -12.05 15.76 6.90
CA GLY A 65 -11.01 16.76 7.09
C GLY A 65 -9.80 16.18 7.83
N HIS A 66 -9.60 16.67 9.06
CA HIS A 66 -8.54 16.26 9.98
C HIS A 66 -8.95 15.10 10.90
N GLY A 67 -10.22 14.72 10.89
CA GLY A 67 -10.76 13.63 11.70
C GLY A 67 -10.31 12.23 11.22
N PRO A 68 -10.59 11.21 12.04
CA PRO A 68 -10.30 9.82 11.69
C PRO A 68 -11.13 9.37 10.49
N PHE A 69 -10.54 8.56 9.62
CA PHE A 69 -11.26 7.94 8.52
C PHE A 69 -10.59 6.65 8.04
N THR A 70 -11.40 5.75 7.48
CA THR A 70 -10.93 4.60 6.70
C THR A 70 -11.86 4.45 5.51
N VAL A 71 -11.35 4.69 4.31
CA VAL A 71 -12.16 4.68 3.09
C VAL A 71 -11.50 3.84 2.02
N THR A 72 -12.30 3.06 1.31
CA THR A 72 -11.90 2.33 0.10
C THR A 72 -12.44 3.04 -1.11
N TYR A 73 -11.56 3.30 -2.08
CA TYR A 73 -11.89 3.86 -3.36
C TYR A 73 -11.40 2.94 -4.48
N THR A 74 -12.17 2.83 -5.55
CA THR A 74 -11.74 2.13 -6.76
C THR A 74 -11.39 3.14 -7.83
N PRO A 75 -10.10 3.52 -7.95
CA PRO A 75 -9.70 4.53 -8.91
C PRO A 75 -9.61 3.95 -10.32
N HIS A 76 -9.93 4.78 -11.30
CA HIS A 76 -9.37 4.59 -12.63
C HIS A 76 -7.86 4.84 -12.57
N PRO A 77 -6.99 4.08 -13.27
CA PRO A 77 -5.53 4.26 -13.18
C PRO A 77 -5.06 5.71 -13.41
N ALA A 78 -5.68 6.42 -14.35
CA ALA A 78 -5.41 7.83 -14.62
C ALA A 78 -5.77 8.80 -13.48
N GLU A 79 -6.52 8.35 -12.46
CA GLU A 79 -6.91 9.18 -11.31
C GLU A 79 -5.91 9.16 -10.17
N VAL A 80 -5.04 8.13 -10.11
CA VAL A 80 -4.09 7.95 -9.00
C VAL A 80 -3.21 9.18 -8.75
N PRO A 81 -2.68 9.89 -9.77
CA PRO A 81 -1.94 11.12 -9.54
C PRO A 81 -2.80 12.22 -8.89
N TYR A 82 -4.06 12.35 -9.28
CA TYR A 82 -4.98 13.35 -8.72
C TYR A 82 -5.39 13.02 -7.27
N ILE A 83 -5.56 11.74 -6.95
CA ILE A 83 -5.85 11.28 -5.59
C ILE A 83 -4.71 11.65 -4.65
N TYR A 84 -3.47 11.49 -5.12
CA TYR A 84 -2.32 11.94 -4.36
C TYR A 84 -2.31 13.46 -4.16
N MET A 85 -2.60 14.25 -5.19
CA MET A 85 -2.75 15.71 -5.04
C MET A 85 -3.85 16.08 -4.04
N LEU A 86 -4.93 15.30 -3.98
CA LEU A 86 -6.00 15.48 -3.00
C LEU A 86 -5.54 15.19 -1.57
N VAL A 87 -4.79 14.10 -1.36
CA VAL A 87 -4.18 13.76 -0.07
C VAL A 87 -3.18 14.84 0.36
N TRP A 88 -2.37 15.33 -0.59
CA TRP A 88 -1.43 16.44 -0.39
C TRP A 88 -2.16 17.70 0.06
N ALA A 89 -3.24 18.09 -0.64
CA ALA A 89 -4.03 19.26 -0.30
C ALA A 89 -4.64 19.14 1.10
N LEU A 90 -5.12 17.94 1.47
CA LEU A 90 -5.66 17.66 2.79
C LEU A 90 -4.62 17.81 3.90
N GLN A 91 -3.37 17.35 3.68
CA GLN A 91 -2.28 17.53 4.64
C GLN A 91 -1.82 18.98 4.74
N MET A 92 -1.78 19.70 3.62
CA MET A 92 -1.42 21.12 3.59
C MET A 92 -2.47 22.00 4.29
N ASP A 93 -3.76 21.72 4.10
CA ASP A 93 -4.83 22.39 4.85
C ASP A 93 -4.71 22.13 6.35
N SER A 94 -4.35 20.90 6.74
CA SER A 94 -4.09 20.52 8.14
C SER A 94 -2.95 21.29 8.77
N LEU A 95 -1.82 21.42 8.05
CA LEU A 95 -0.68 22.23 8.48
C LEU A 95 -1.09 23.67 8.73
N LYS A 96 -1.83 24.26 7.78
CA LYS A 96 -2.20 25.68 7.81
C LYS A 96 -3.18 26.03 8.93
N ARG A 97 -4.18 25.18 9.19
CA ARG A 97 -5.27 25.49 10.15
C ARG A 97 -4.90 25.19 11.59
N HIS A 98 -4.04 24.20 11.84
CA HIS A 98 -3.81 23.68 13.19
C HIS A 98 -2.41 23.96 13.74
N GLY A 99 -1.51 24.56 12.95
CA GLY A 99 -0.21 25.03 13.43
C GLY A 99 0.71 23.93 13.96
N GLY A 100 0.47 22.68 13.59
CA GLY A 100 1.17 21.49 14.09
C GLY A 100 1.39 20.44 13.00
N THR A 101 2.10 19.37 13.36
CA THR A 101 2.31 18.24 12.43
C THR A 101 0.97 17.54 12.18
N PRO A 102 0.52 17.38 10.92
CA PRO A 102 -0.73 16.70 10.62
C PRO A 102 -0.70 15.25 11.08
N ASP A 103 -1.85 14.73 11.46
CA ASP A 103 -2.01 13.29 11.65
C ASP A 103 -1.63 12.56 10.35
N PRO A 104 -0.77 11.51 10.42
CA PRO A 104 -0.31 10.82 9.24
C PRO A 104 -1.46 10.13 8.50
N ILE A 105 -1.38 10.12 7.17
CA ILE A 105 -2.30 9.37 6.30
C ILE A 105 -1.56 8.14 5.80
N LEU A 106 -2.17 6.96 5.99
CA LEU A 106 -1.74 5.74 5.33
C LEU A 106 -2.51 5.59 4.00
N MET A 107 -1.77 5.56 2.90
CA MET A 107 -2.29 5.15 1.60
C MET A 107 -1.96 3.69 1.36
N VAL A 108 -2.98 2.87 1.08
CA VAL A 108 -2.81 1.47 0.69
C VAL A 108 -3.17 1.35 -0.78
N LEU A 109 -2.25 0.87 -1.61
CA LEU A 109 -2.48 0.63 -3.03
C LEU A 109 -2.52 -0.88 -3.26
N GLU A 110 -3.72 -1.42 -3.35
CA GLU A 110 -3.92 -2.84 -3.62
C GLU A 110 -3.60 -3.18 -5.07
N GLU A 111 -2.83 -4.25 -5.26
CA GLU A 111 -2.34 -4.67 -6.57
C GLU A 111 -1.79 -3.48 -7.38
N ALA A 112 -0.79 -2.81 -6.81
CA ALA A 112 -0.23 -1.55 -7.31
C ALA A 112 0.15 -1.57 -8.80
N THR A 113 0.55 -2.73 -9.31
CA THR A 113 0.86 -2.97 -10.74
C THR A 113 -0.36 -2.78 -11.67
N THR A 114 -1.57 -2.72 -11.13
CA THR A 114 -2.81 -2.40 -11.87
C THR A 114 -2.90 -0.92 -12.23
N TYR A 115 -2.25 -0.05 -11.45
CA TYR A 115 -2.30 1.40 -11.64
C TYR A 115 -1.19 1.93 -12.55
N MET A 116 -0.18 1.13 -12.83
CA MET A 116 0.96 1.53 -13.65
C MET A 116 0.62 1.53 -15.14
N VAL A 117 1.31 2.38 -15.92
CA VAL A 117 1.27 2.31 -17.39
C VAL A 117 1.68 0.90 -17.84
N LYS A 118 0.91 0.33 -18.77
CA LYS A 118 1.23 -0.96 -19.39
C LYS A 118 1.37 -0.79 -20.90
N ALA A 119 2.53 -1.17 -21.43
CA ALA A 119 2.74 -1.32 -22.86
C ALA A 119 2.37 -2.75 -23.27
N THR A 120 1.45 -2.91 -24.22
CA THR A 120 1.07 -4.20 -24.78
C THR A 120 1.29 -4.15 -26.29
N LYS A 121 1.89 -5.18 -26.87
CA LYS A 121 2.07 -5.28 -28.31
C LYS A 121 0.83 -5.93 -28.94
N ASN A 122 0.25 -5.29 -29.94
CA ASN A 122 -0.85 -5.83 -30.74
C ASN A 122 -0.37 -6.97 -31.66
N ALA A 123 -1.33 -7.71 -32.23
CA ALA A 123 -1.07 -8.76 -33.20
C ALA A 123 -0.37 -8.24 -34.47
N ASP A 124 -0.58 -6.97 -34.84
CA ASP A 124 0.07 -6.30 -35.96
C ASP A 124 1.47 -5.75 -35.62
N GLY A 125 1.94 -5.95 -34.39
CA GLY A 125 3.24 -5.50 -33.91
C GLY A 125 3.29 -4.06 -33.37
N THR A 126 2.18 -3.32 -33.38
CA THR A 126 2.11 -1.96 -32.80
C THR A 126 2.03 -1.99 -31.27
N TRP A 127 2.56 -0.96 -30.60
CA TRP A 127 2.49 -0.85 -29.14
C TRP A 127 1.28 -0.02 -28.71
N ILE A 128 0.41 -0.59 -27.88
CA ILE A 128 -0.64 0.14 -27.16
C ILE A 128 -0.16 0.42 -25.74
N TYR A 129 -0.22 1.69 -25.36
CA TYR A 129 0.00 2.13 -23.98
C TYR A 129 -1.35 2.31 -23.29
N ARG A 130 -1.61 1.54 -22.24
CA ARG A 130 -2.75 1.79 -21.36
C ARG A 130 -2.38 2.92 -20.42
N LYS A 131 -3.21 3.97 -20.39
CA LYS A 131 -3.04 5.11 -19.48
C LYS A 131 -3.05 4.60 -18.02
N GLY A 132 -2.01 4.98 -17.28
CA GLY A 132 -1.78 4.68 -15.88
C GLY A 132 -0.73 5.65 -15.34
N VAL A 133 -0.23 5.38 -14.14
CA VAL A 133 0.84 6.16 -13.50
C VAL A 133 2.17 5.75 -14.11
N THR A 134 2.98 6.73 -14.53
CA THR A 134 4.36 6.46 -14.95
C THR A 134 5.24 6.15 -13.74
N PRO A 135 6.39 5.47 -13.91
CA PRO A 135 7.35 5.29 -12.82
C PRO A 135 7.75 6.62 -12.18
N ASP A 136 8.06 7.64 -12.98
CA ASP A 136 8.45 8.97 -12.50
C ASP A 136 7.34 9.66 -11.69
N GLU A 137 6.09 9.60 -12.18
CA GLU A 137 4.94 10.13 -11.46
C GLU A 137 4.84 9.43 -10.10
N PHE A 138 4.97 8.10 -10.07
CA PHE A 138 4.90 7.32 -8.85
C PHE A 138 6.03 7.64 -7.86
N THR A 139 7.27 7.72 -8.35
CA THR A 139 8.44 8.16 -7.58
C THR A 139 8.16 9.52 -6.94
N HIS A 140 7.62 10.47 -7.70
CA HIS A 140 7.23 11.76 -7.19
C HIS A 140 6.17 11.67 -6.08
N LEU A 141 5.16 10.80 -6.22
CA LEU A 141 4.16 10.57 -5.15
C LEU A 141 4.84 10.04 -3.89
N THR A 142 5.76 9.08 -4.03
CA THR A 142 6.45 8.46 -2.89
C THR A 142 7.36 9.45 -2.17
N GLU A 143 8.20 10.20 -2.89
CA GLU A 143 9.13 11.17 -2.30
C GLU A 143 8.39 12.33 -1.62
N ARG A 144 7.41 12.93 -2.32
CA ARG A 144 6.64 14.04 -1.76
C ARG A 144 5.75 13.60 -0.60
N GLY A 145 5.31 12.34 -0.58
CA GLY A 145 4.44 11.82 0.47
C GLY A 145 5.14 11.83 1.82
N ARG A 146 6.42 11.45 1.85
CA ARG A 146 7.26 11.44 3.05
C ARG A 146 7.32 12.81 3.73
N HIS A 147 7.41 13.88 2.94
CA HIS A 147 7.46 15.25 3.46
C HIS A 147 6.17 15.70 4.15
N LEU A 148 5.04 15.01 3.92
CA LEU A 148 3.71 15.42 4.38
C LEU A 148 3.01 14.40 5.27
N GLN A 149 3.77 13.58 5.99
CA GLN A 149 3.21 12.54 6.86
C GLN A 149 2.34 11.53 6.09
N VAL A 150 2.64 11.27 4.81
CA VAL A 150 1.96 10.22 4.05
C VAL A 150 2.86 9.00 4.02
N SER A 151 2.31 7.89 4.49
CA SER A 151 2.93 6.57 4.40
C SER A 151 2.22 5.78 3.30
N ILE A 152 2.95 4.95 2.56
CA ILE A 152 2.40 4.23 1.42
C ILE A 152 2.69 2.73 1.61
N ILE A 153 1.66 1.90 1.49
CA ILE A 153 1.80 0.45 1.39
C ILE A 153 1.30 0.01 0.04
N LEU A 154 2.16 -0.66 -0.70
CA LEU A 154 1.85 -1.29 -1.98
C LEU A 154 1.60 -2.76 -1.73
N THR A 155 0.54 -3.33 -2.30
CA THR A 155 0.44 -4.79 -2.42
C THR A 155 0.61 -5.21 -3.87
N THR A 156 1.24 -6.35 -4.12
CA THR A 156 1.18 -6.95 -5.46
C THR A 156 1.41 -8.46 -5.44
N GLN A 157 0.74 -9.16 -6.37
CA GLN A 157 1.02 -10.56 -6.65
C GLN A 157 2.35 -10.81 -7.36
N ARG A 158 2.79 -9.86 -8.17
CA ARG A 158 3.90 -10.00 -9.11
C ARG A 158 4.89 -8.86 -8.94
N PRO A 159 5.75 -8.92 -7.91
CA PRO A 159 6.70 -7.86 -7.63
C PRO A 159 7.65 -7.57 -8.80
N PHE A 160 7.97 -8.56 -9.63
CA PHE A 160 8.81 -8.34 -10.83
C PHE A 160 8.26 -7.27 -11.80
N ASN A 161 6.94 -7.02 -11.77
CA ASN A 161 6.28 -6.01 -12.59
C ASN A 161 6.35 -4.60 -12.00
N LEU A 162 6.88 -4.42 -10.79
CA LEU A 162 7.11 -3.09 -10.24
C LEU A 162 8.28 -2.43 -11.00
N PRO A 163 8.14 -1.19 -11.48
CA PRO A 163 9.24 -0.45 -12.12
C PRO A 163 10.47 -0.33 -11.21
N LEU A 164 11.67 -0.30 -11.79
CA LEU A 164 12.91 -0.20 -11.02
C LEU A 164 12.95 1.05 -10.14
N ASP A 165 12.51 2.20 -10.66
CA ASP A 165 12.51 3.48 -9.94
C ASP A 165 11.64 3.39 -8.67
N LEU A 166 10.49 2.72 -8.78
CA LEU A 166 9.62 2.46 -7.62
C LEU A 166 10.29 1.53 -6.61
N ARG A 167 11.04 0.51 -7.05
CA ARG A 167 11.77 -0.38 -6.12
C ARG A 167 12.77 0.42 -5.29
N ALA A 168 13.44 1.40 -5.91
CA ALA A 168 14.43 2.23 -5.24
C ALA A 168 13.83 3.16 -4.18
N THR A 169 12.51 3.40 -4.21
CA THR A 169 11.82 4.21 -3.18
C THR A 169 11.22 3.38 -2.04
N LEU A 170 11.33 2.05 -2.06
CA LEU A 170 10.81 1.21 -0.98
C LEU A 170 11.77 1.20 0.22
N ASP A 171 11.26 1.52 1.41
CA ASP A 171 11.99 1.42 2.68
C ASP A 171 12.02 -0.02 3.20
N TRP A 172 10.99 -0.80 2.87
CA TRP A 172 10.90 -2.20 3.27
C TRP A 172 10.03 -3.02 2.30
N VAL A 173 10.29 -4.32 2.26
CA VAL A 173 9.47 -5.29 1.54
C VAL A 173 9.18 -6.49 2.44
N MET A 174 7.90 -6.83 2.58
CA MET A 174 7.48 -8.10 3.17
C MET A 174 7.00 -9.03 2.06
N ALA A 175 7.70 -10.15 1.89
CA ALA A 175 7.37 -11.15 0.88
C ALA A 175 6.65 -12.36 1.49
N PHE A 176 5.57 -12.74 0.82
CA PHE A 176 4.85 -14.00 1.00
C PHE A 176 5.06 -14.83 -0.26
N HIS A 177 5.11 -16.15 -0.10
CA HIS A 177 5.28 -17.15 -1.17
C HIS A 177 5.43 -16.64 -2.61
N LEU A 178 6.66 -16.71 -3.12
CA LEU A 178 7.07 -16.27 -4.46
C LEU A 178 7.35 -17.50 -5.36
N PRO A 179 6.32 -18.09 -5.99
CA PRO A 179 6.48 -19.34 -6.72
C PRO A 179 7.30 -19.20 -8.01
N LEU A 180 7.37 -17.99 -8.60
CA LEU A 180 8.05 -17.78 -9.87
C LEU A 180 9.51 -17.37 -9.69
N LYS A 181 10.38 -17.92 -10.53
CA LYS A 181 11.83 -17.66 -10.49
C LYS A 181 12.16 -16.17 -10.61
N HIS A 182 11.46 -15.43 -11.46
CA HIS A 182 11.67 -13.99 -11.63
C HIS A 182 11.18 -13.17 -10.43
N ASP A 183 10.14 -13.61 -9.71
CA ASP A 183 9.70 -12.97 -8.47
C ASP A 183 10.74 -13.15 -7.35
N ARG A 184 11.36 -14.34 -7.29
CA ARG A 184 12.47 -14.60 -6.34
C ARG A 184 13.72 -13.81 -6.68
N ALA A 185 14.11 -13.78 -7.96
CA ALA A 185 15.27 -13.00 -8.41
C ALA A 185 15.07 -11.51 -8.11
N TRP A 186 13.87 -10.97 -8.39
CA TRP A 186 13.52 -9.61 -8.02
C TRP A 186 13.72 -9.31 -6.53
N PHE A 187 13.32 -10.23 -5.66
CA PHE A 187 13.44 -10.04 -4.22
C PHE A 187 14.90 -10.12 -3.75
N GLN A 188 15.69 -11.03 -4.34
CA GLN A 188 17.13 -11.14 -4.09
C GLN A 188 17.88 -9.88 -4.52
N ASP A 189 17.51 -9.27 -5.65
CA ASP A 189 18.08 -8.01 -6.12
C ASP A 189 17.75 -6.85 -5.16
N PHE A 190 16.55 -6.84 -4.57
CA PHE A 190 16.15 -5.83 -3.59
C PHE A 190 16.85 -6.00 -2.24
N ALA A 191 17.04 -7.25 -1.79
CA ALA A 191 17.62 -7.58 -0.49
C ALA A 191 18.87 -8.47 -0.64
N PRO A 192 19.97 -7.96 -1.23
CA PRO A 192 21.15 -8.76 -1.58
C PRO A 192 21.88 -9.33 -0.36
N SER A 193 21.65 -8.74 0.83
CA SER A 193 22.23 -9.17 2.10
C SER A 193 21.43 -10.25 2.82
N VAL A 194 20.28 -10.70 2.30
CA VAL A 194 19.49 -11.81 2.86
C VAL A 194 19.96 -13.13 2.22
N PRO A 195 20.85 -13.91 2.88
CA PRO A 195 21.41 -15.11 2.29
C PRO A 195 20.35 -16.21 2.23
N GLY A 196 20.23 -16.89 1.09
CA GLY A 196 19.52 -18.17 1.01
C GLY A 196 18.00 -18.10 1.22
N LEU A 197 17.28 -17.52 0.27
CA LEU A 197 15.91 -17.98 -0.03
C LEU A 197 16.01 -19.23 -0.91
N GLY A 198 16.45 -20.34 -0.29
CA GLY A 198 16.09 -21.68 -0.77
C GLY A 198 14.57 -21.83 -0.74
N ASP A 199 14.02 -22.92 -1.30
CA ASP A 199 12.57 -23.13 -1.47
C ASP A 199 11.71 -23.04 -0.18
N GLU A 200 12.32 -22.86 0.99
CA GLU A 200 11.66 -22.48 2.23
C GLU A 200 11.76 -20.97 2.45
N LEU A 201 10.67 -20.26 2.14
CA LEU A 201 10.43 -18.96 2.75
C LEU A 201 10.53 -19.14 4.25
N LEU A 202 11.35 -18.33 4.92
CA LEU A 202 11.35 -18.28 6.37
C LEU A 202 9.89 -18.25 6.83
N PRO A 203 9.44 -19.21 7.66
CA PRO A 203 8.16 -19.05 8.30
C PRO A 203 8.29 -17.74 9.07
N LEU A 204 7.62 -16.68 8.60
CA LEU A 204 7.26 -15.58 9.49
C LEU A 204 6.82 -16.26 10.79
N PRO A 205 7.43 -15.95 11.95
CA PRO A 205 7.11 -16.64 13.20
C PRO A 205 5.60 -16.70 13.25
N LYS A 206 5.04 -17.92 13.18
CA LYS A 206 3.60 -18.17 12.98
C LYS A 206 2.87 -17.06 13.70
N LEU A 207 2.23 -16.14 12.97
CA LEU A 207 1.38 -15.11 13.59
C LEU A 207 0.39 -15.91 14.43
N ARG A 208 0.66 -16.01 15.74
CA ARG A 208 -0.11 -16.86 16.64
C ARG A 208 -1.44 -16.13 16.79
N PHE A 209 -2.42 -16.57 16.01
CA PHE A 209 -3.79 -16.12 16.14
C PHE A 209 -4.25 -16.42 17.57
N ARG A 210 -4.34 -15.40 18.43
CA ARG A 210 -5.18 -15.49 19.62
C ARG A 210 -6.62 -15.26 19.16
N LYS A 211 -7.38 -16.34 19.07
CA LYS A 211 -8.84 -16.25 19.04
C LYS A 211 -9.26 -15.69 20.40
N VAL A 212 -9.55 -14.39 20.46
CA VAL A 212 -10.16 -13.77 21.66
C VAL A 212 -11.55 -14.38 21.79
N THR A 213 -11.70 -15.31 22.72
CA THR A 213 -13.01 -15.72 23.22
C THR A 213 -13.33 -14.84 24.41
N GLN A 214 -14.57 -14.36 24.50
CA GLN A 214 -15.04 -13.56 25.64
C GLN A 214 -14.84 -14.37 26.94
N GLY A 215 -14.00 -13.86 27.85
CA GLY A 215 -13.69 -14.51 29.13
C GLY A 215 -12.20 -14.40 29.43
N GLY A 216 -11.82 -13.44 30.28
CA GLY A 216 -10.46 -12.96 30.47
C GLY A 216 -9.43 -14.01 30.90
N ILE A 217 -8.22 -13.89 30.37
CA ILE A 217 -6.97 -13.55 31.07
C ILE A 217 -5.86 -13.49 29.99
N VAL A 218 -5.15 -12.36 29.90
CA VAL A 218 -4.02 -12.13 29.00
C VAL A 218 -2.74 -12.13 29.81
N THR A 219 -1.80 -13.02 29.49
CA THR A 219 -0.38 -12.85 29.82
C THR A 219 0.46 -12.71 28.56
N ASN A 220 1.52 -11.91 28.70
CA ASN A 220 2.21 -11.07 27.72
C ASN A 220 2.83 -11.77 26.50
N GLY A 221 3.03 -10.95 25.46
CA GLY A 221 3.90 -11.20 24.31
C GLY A 221 3.82 -10.00 23.36
N GLU A 222 4.70 -9.01 23.55
CA GLU A 222 4.89 -7.87 22.65
C GLU A 222 5.52 -8.34 21.33
N ILE A 223 5.16 -7.67 20.23
CA ILE A 223 5.95 -7.63 19.00
C ILE A 223 6.76 -6.35 19.08
N GLN A 224 8.08 -6.45 19.23
CA GLN A 224 9.00 -5.33 19.06
C GLN A 224 9.45 -5.29 17.59
N PHE A 225 9.43 -4.09 17.00
CA PHE A 225 10.14 -3.76 15.76
C PHE A 225 11.54 -3.27 16.10
#